data_AF-A0A6J0C300-F1
#
_entry.id   AF-A0A6J0C300-F1
#
_cell.length_a   1.000
_cell.length_b   1.000
_cell.length_c   1.000
_cell.angle_alpha   90.00
_cell.angle_beta   90.00
_cell.angle_gamma   90.00
#
_symmetry.space_group_name_H-M   'P 1'
#
loop_
_entity.id
_entity.type
_entity.pdbx_description
1 polymer ?
#
loop_
_entity_poly.entity_id
_entity_poly.type
_entity_poly.pdbx_seq_one_letter_code
_entity_poly.pdbx_strand_id
1 'polypeptide(L)'
;MVKYTLLHKPTLSTWPSLPRQVKTIIVAGIFITLTFLVLVQAARNAKLRDLYNMKAMTAEILDLEMRFMPELESEISDRWKSATVTDGMIYSAYLDSRPEIVLEDRHYDNSGENTWAVIRVIAVLPLAMKDKPLTCYLEYRGVDEERGIIQNRTASRVQPIKENWGLKYSAFFVLCDLTLPVNMDFEEFYYAQHLPLKVALANTTLANLDELQFVNVRYPEGGVNQANDDEDEFLAVCGPVLHHEYGRALHLVEFIEYQLMLGAGHIMFYNESVTPEVSQVLAHYVSRGVATVLEWKLPSIYKFELTLRVYGQFAALNDCLYRSSFHKNYKYVLVSDIDEFIVPRMHKDFKELLNFLDPPNPSGVRNQYASFQFRNVFFYLMYGDDKTNYDPDVPYLYLQAKTERVENPQKPDRRSKYIARSQDVVEMGNHFIWHHRPGTSVFSERFEQFVVDPDVALSHHYRDCEAETTGCYLRPTLIDRAAHKYVKDLGKRVRQACTDIFKESGCPAPTD
;
A
#
# COMPACT_ATOMS: atom_id res chain seq x y z
N MET A 1 -60.47 27.94 -25.77
CA MET A 1 -59.67 28.60 -24.70
C MET A 1 -59.63 27.66 -23.51
N VAL A 2 -58.69 26.71 -23.50
CA VAL A 2 -58.52 25.74 -22.42
C VAL A 2 -57.35 26.23 -21.56
N LYS A 3 -57.64 26.63 -20.33
CA LYS A 3 -56.64 27.13 -19.37
C LYS A 3 -55.81 25.95 -18.87
N TYR A 4 -54.50 26.01 -19.11
CA TYR A 4 -53.51 25.16 -18.45
C TYR A 4 -53.50 25.47 -16.95
N THR A 5 -53.79 24.46 -16.12
CA THR A 5 -53.55 24.49 -14.68
C THR A 5 -52.05 24.40 -14.42
N LEU A 6 -51.52 25.45 -13.80
CA LEU A 6 -50.15 25.56 -13.30
C LEU A 6 -49.80 24.40 -12.36
N LEU A 7 -48.63 23.81 -12.60
CA LEU A 7 -47.91 22.88 -11.72
C LEU A 7 -47.96 23.34 -10.25
N HIS A 8 -48.47 22.47 -9.38
CA HIS A 8 -48.27 22.61 -7.93
C HIS A 8 -46.78 22.52 -7.61
N LYS A 9 -46.24 23.58 -6.99
CA LYS A 9 -44.95 23.51 -6.29
C LYS A 9 -45.03 22.42 -5.21
N PRO A 10 -44.00 21.57 -5.04
CA PRO A 10 -43.95 20.68 -3.89
C PRO A 10 -43.79 21.55 -2.63
N THR A 11 -44.79 21.57 -1.76
CA THR A 11 -44.67 22.16 -0.42
C THR A 11 -43.93 21.17 0.47
N LEU A 12 -42.60 21.20 0.45
CA LEU A 12 -41.79 20.67 1.54
C LEU A 12 -41.90 21.61 2.74
N SER A 13 -42.96 21.49 3.55
CA SER A 13 -42.90 21.98 4.92
C SER A 13 -43.94 21.28 5.82
N THR A 14 -43.53 20.23 6.51
CA THR A 14 -44.14 19.82 7.78
C THR A 14 -43.66 20.69 8.95
N TRP A 15 -42.74 21.62 8.70
CA TRP A 15 -42.26 22.63 9.66
C TRP A 15 -43.31 23.57 10.29
N PRO A 16 -44.48 23.88 9.68
CA PRO A 16 -45.47 24.77 10.31
C PRO A 16 -46.15 24.18 11.56
N SER A 17 -46.21 22.86 11.74
CA SER A 17 -46.99 22.20 12.81
C SER A 17 -46.25 21.99 14.14
N LEU A 18 -44.93 22.24 14.20
CA LEU A 18 -44.16 22.09 15.43
C LEU A 18 -44.42 23.26 16.39
N PRO A 19 -44.70 23.00 17.69
CA PRO A 19 -44.84 24.05 18.69
C PRO A 19 -43.59 24.95 18.75
N ARG A 20 -43.78 26.26 18.98
CA ARG A 20 -42.69 27.25 19.02
C ARG A 20 -41.57 26.88 20.00
N GLN A 21 -41.92 26.25 21.12
CA GLN A 21 -40.96 25.73 22.11
C GLN A 21 -40.07 24.63 21.50
N VAL A 22 -40.64 23.69 20.75
CA VAL A 22 -39.89 22.61 20.09
C VAL A 22 -38.96 23.17 19.02
N LYS A 23 -39.41 24.15 18.24
CA LYS A 23 -38.54 24.87 17.27
C LYS A 23 -37.37 25.56 17.95
N THR A 24 -37.60 26.19 19.10
CA THR A 24 -36.55 26.88 19.88
C THR A 24 -35.53 25.88 20.42
N ILE A 25 -35.98 24.73 20.93
CA ILE A 25 -35.11 23.65 21.41
C ILE A 25 -34.27 23.09 20.25
N ILE A 26 -34.87 22.85 19.08
CA ILE A 26 -34.14 22.37 17.90
C ILE A 26 -33.07 23.39 17.47
N VAL A 27 -33.41 24.67 17.38
CA VAL A 27 -32.45 25.72 17.00
C VAL A 27 -31.34 25.85 18.03
N ALA A 28 -31.66 25.81 19.33
CA ALA A 28 -30.66 25.83 20.39
C ALA A 28 -29.75 24.59 20.32
N GLY A 29 -30.32 23.41 20.07
CA GLY A 29 -29.56 22.17 19.87
C GLY A 29 -28.60 22.28 18.69
N ILE A 30 -29.07 22.76 17.53
CA ILE A 30 -28.23 22.99 16.35
C ILE A 30 -27.10 23.97 16.67
N PHE A 31 -27.40 25.09 17.34
CA PHE A 31 -26.39 26.09 17.69
C PHE A 31 -25.34 25.54 18.67
N ILE A 32 -25.76 24.78 19.69
CA ILE A 32 -24.85 24.11 20.62
C ILE A 32 -23.96 23.11 19.88
N THR A 33 -24.54 22.27 19.00
CA THR A 33 -23.78 21.31 18.21
C THR A 33 -22.78 22.00 17.28
N LEU A 34 -23.19 23.06 16.57
CA LEU A 34 -22.29 23.83 15.71
C LEU A 34 -21.16 24.49 16.51
N THR A 35 -21.48 25.07 17.66
CA THR A 35 -20.47 25.68 18.54
C THR A 35 -19.48 24.64 19.04
N PHE A 36 -19.97 23.47 19.46
CA PHE A 36 -19.12 22.35 19.87
C PHE A 36 -18.22 21.87 18.73
N LEU A 37 -18.75 21.71 17.51
CA LEU A 37 -17.97 21.32 16.33
C LEU A 37 -16.89 22.35 15.98
N VAL A 38 -17.21 23.64 16.08
CA VAL A 38 -16.24 24.73 15.87
C VAL A 38 -15.13 24.67 16.91
N LEU A 39 -15.45 24.44 18.19
CA LEU A 39 -14.46 24.32 19.26
C LEU A 39 -13.56 23.08 19.06
N VAL A 40 -14.14 21.94 18.70
CA VAL A 40 -13.38 20.71 18.40
C VAL A 40 -12.45 20.92 17.20
N GLN A 41 -12.94 21.53 16.11
CA GLN A 41 -12.12 21.84 14.94
C GLN A 41 -11.02 22.85 15.29
N ALA A 42 -11.31 23.87 16.10
CA ALA A 42 -10.31 24.85 16.52
C ALA A 42 -9.21 24.22 17.37
N ALA A 43 -9.57 23.36 18.33
CA ALA A 43 -8.62 22.60 19.15
C ALA A 43 -7.75 21.66 18.29
N ARG A 44 -8.38 20.94 17.34
CA ARG A 44 -7.66 20.09 16.38
C ARG A 44 -6.68 20.89 15.53
N ASN A 45 -7.11 22.03 14.99
CA ASN A 45 -6.25 22.92 14.20
C ASN A 45 -5.07 23.46 15.00
N ALA A 46 -5.28 23.81 16.28
CA ALA A 46 -4.20 24.23 17.17
C ALA A 46 -3.17 23.11 17.36
N LYS A 47 -3.61 21.89 17.70
CA LYS A 47 -2.73 20.72 17.87
C LYS A 47 -1.95 20.38 16.60
N LEU A 48 -2.62 20.43 15.44
CA LEU A 48 -1.96 20.23 14.14
C LEU A 48 -0.91 21.30 13.86
N ARG A 49 -1.22 22.57 14.16
CA ARG A 49 -0.27 23.67 13.99
C ARG A 49 0.96 23.49 14.87
N ASP A 50 0.77 23.11 16.12
CA ASP A 50 1.88 22.86 17.06
C ASP A 50 2.75 21.70 16.57
N LEU A 51 2.14 20.61 16.10
CA LEU A 51 2.85 19.47 15.51
C LEU A 51 3.66 19.87 14.26
N TYR A 52 3.07 20.62 13.33
CA TYR A 52 3.77 21.04 12.11
C TYR A 52 4.88 22.06 12.39
N ASN A 53 4.67 22.97 13.35
CA ASN A 53 5.72 23.89 13.80
C ASN A 53 6.89 23.11 14.41
N MET A 54 6.60 22.15 15.30
CA MET A 54 7.63 21.31 15.91
C MET A 54 8.42 20.54 14.84
N LYS A 55 7.73 19.86 13.91
CA LYS A 55 8.39 19.16 12.80
C LYS A 55 9.28 20.09 11.99
N ALA A 56 8.79 21.29 11.64
CA ALA A 56 9.58 22.27 10.89
C ALA A 56 10.85 22.71 11.66
N MET A 57 10.77 22.81 13.00
CA MET A 57 11.92 23.18 13.84
C MET A 57 12.92 22.04 14.04
N THR A 58 12.46 20.78 14.09
CA THR A 58 13.31 19.62 14.38
C THR A 58 13.82 18.91 13.14
N ALA A 59 13.21 19.12 11.97
CA ALA A 59 13.47 18.30 10.79
C ALA A 59 14.92 18.36 10.31
N GLU A 60 15.58 19.53 10.32
CA GLU A 60 17.00 19.61 9.91
C GLU A 60 17.91 18.73 10.78
N ILE A 61 17.64 18.67 12.09
CA ILE A 61 18.40 17.86 13.03
C ILE A 61 18.11 16.37 12.81
N LEU A 62 16.84 16.01 12.60
CA LEU A 62 16.44 14.62 12.31
C LEU A 62 17.01 14.14 10.97
N ASP A 63 17.00 15.00 9.94
CA ASP A 63 17.60 14.72 8.64
C ASP A 63 19.12 14.53 8.75
N LEU A 64 19.77 15.32 9.62
CA LEU A 64 21.18 15.17 9.94
C LEU A 64 21.45 13.85 10.65
N GLU A 65 20.65 13.49 11.66
CA GLU A 65 20.74 12.20 12.36
C GLU A 65 20.59 11.03 11.39
N MET A 66 19.57 11.07 10.51
CA MET A 66 19.36 10.07 9.46
C MET A 66 20.55 9.94 8.51
N ARG A 67 21.13 11.06 8.09
CA ARG A 67 22.30 11.07 7.20
C ARG A 67 23.54 10.42 7.83
N PHE A 68 23.69 10.55 9.15
CA PHE A 68 24.81 9.98 9.90
C PHE A 68 24.46 8.70 10.68
N MET A 69 23.31 8.09 10.39
CA MET A 69 22.99 6.77 10.90
C MET A 69 24.04 5.76 10.43
N PRO A 70 24.37 4.76 11.26
CA PRO A 70 25.18 3.64 10.82
C PRO A 70 24.49 2.96 9.64
N GLU A 71 25.29 2.48 8.69
CA GLU A 71 24.79 1.72 7.55
C GLU A 71 24.05 0.48 8.06
N LEU A 72 22.72 0.51 7.93
CA LEU A 72 21.88 -0.63 8.31
C LEU A 72 22.11 -1.77 7.32
N GLU A 73 21.82 -3.01 7.75
CA GLU A 73 21.83 -4.13 6.82
C GLU A 73 20.95 -3.82 5.60
N SER A 74 21.43 -4.21 4.41
CA SER A 74 20.70 -4.09 3.16
C SER A 74 19.26 -4.54 3.31
N GLU A 75 18.31 -3.84 2.68
CA GLU A 75 16.89 -4.22 2.67
C GLU A 75 16.64 -5.65 2.18
N ILE A 76 17.51 -6.17 1.33
CA ILE A 76 17.43 -7.55 0.81
C ILE A 76 17.68 -8.58 1.93
N SER A 77 18.28 -8.17 3.06
CA SER A 77 18.44 -9.04 4.23
C SER A 77 17.19 -9.10 5.11
N ASP A 78 16.15 -8.30 4.87
CA ASP A 78 14.92 -8.31 5.68
C ASP A 78 14.31 -9.72 5.67
N ARG A 79 14.02 -10.23 6.87
CA ARG A 79 13.62 -11.62 7.13
C ARG A 79 12.76 -11.69 8.37
N TRP A 80 11.79 -12.61 8.40
CA TRP A 80 10.91 -12.80 9.55
C TRP A 80 11.70 -13.08 10.83
N LYS A 81 11.40 -12.33 11.89
CA LYS A 81 11.96 -12.49 13.24
C LYS A 81 10.86 -12.84 14.23
N SER A 82 11.19 -13.61 15.26
CA SER A 82 10.21 -13.98 16.29
C SER A 82 9.94 -12.80 17.21
N ALA A 83 8.67 -12.48 17.45
CA ALA A 83 8.27 -11.68 18.60
C ALA A 83 8.23 -12.58 19.85
N THR A 84 8.29 -12.00 21.05
CA THR A 84 8.08 -12.81 22.27
C THR A 84 6.61 -13.17 22.51
N VAL A 85 5.70 -12.57 21.74
CA VAL A 85 4.34 -13.04 21.60
C VAL A 85 4.38 -14.46 21.03
N THR A 86 3.73 -15.42 21.71
CA THR A 86 3.64 -16.80 21.23
C THR A 86 3.08 -16.83 19.80
N ASP A 87 3.75 -17.58 18.92
CA ASP A 87 3.43 -17.65 17.50
C ASP A 87 3.41 -16.28 16.79
N GLY A 88 4.11 -15.26 17.31
CA GLY A 88 4.18 -13.93 16.71
C GLY A 88 5.46 -13.74 15.91
N MET A 89 5.36 -13.12 14.74
CA MET A 89 6.52 -12.75 13.90
C MET A 89 6.48 -11.27 13.55
N ILE A 90 7.64 -10.64 13.47
CA ILE A 90 7.85 -9.28 12.97
C ILE A 90 8.66 -9.34 11.68
N TYR A 91 8.38 -8.45 10.73
CA TYR A 91 9.07 -8.43 9.45
C TYR A 91 9.86 -7.14 9.20
N SER A 92 9.16 -6.01 9.23
CA SER A 92 9.71 -4.72 8.87
C SER A 92 9.13 -3.61 9.74
N ALA A 93 9.83 -2.49 9.80
CA ALA A 93 9.40 -1.31 10.53
C ALA A 93 9.76 -0.04 9.76
N TYR A 94 8.88 0.97 9.82
CA TYR A 94 9.02 2.22 9.08
C TYR A 94 8.71 3.43 9.95
N LEU A 95 9.45 4.51 9.76
CA LEU A 95 9.06 5.82 10.28
C LEU A 95 7.84 6.34 9.50
N ASP A 96 6.72 6.51 10.20
CA ASP A 96 5.55 7.24 9.71
C ASP A 96 5.49 8.59 10.41
N SER A 97 5.91 9.64 9.72
CA SER A 97 5.98 11.01 10.23
C SER A 97 4.62 11.69 10.29
N ARG A 98 3.50 10.94 10.23
CA ARG A 98 2.13 11.49 10.21
C ARG A 98 1.29 10.97 11.39
N PRO A 99 1.69 11.20 12.65
CA PRO A 99 0.98 10.71 13.82
C PRO A 99 -0.49 11.16 13.86
N GLU A 100 -0.80 12.35 13.32
CA GLU A 100 -2.14 12.90 13.23
C GLU A 100 -3.09 12.08 12.34
N ILE A 101 -2.54 11.33 11.39
CA ILE A 101 -3.29 10.47 10.47
C ILE A 101 -3.50 9.10 11.10
N VAL A 102 -2.43 8.52 11.64
CA VAL A 102 -2.41 7.09 11.99
C VAL A 102 -2.93 6.80 13.40
N LEU A 103 -2.88 7.82 14.28
CA LEU A 103 -3.41 7.74 15.64
C LEU A 103 -4.85 8.27 15.76
N GLU A 104 -5.42 8.85 14.69
CA GLU A 104 -6.81 9.34 14.62
C GLU A 104 -7.26 10.19 15.85
N ASP A 105 -6.40 11.09 16.33
CA ASP A 105 -6.62 11.92 17.53
C ASP A 105 -6.80 11.15 18.86
N ARG A 106 -6.63 9.82 18.89
CA ARG A 106 -6.86 8.97 20.08
C ARG A 106 -5.71 8.97 21.09
N HIS A 107 -4.62 9.67 20.80
CA HIS A 107 -3.52 9.76 21.74
C HIS A 107 -3.62 11.04 22.57
N TYR A 108 -4.18 10.88 23.77
CA TYR A 108 -3.99 11.79 24.89
C TYR A 108 -2.83 11.22 25.71
N ASP A 109 -1.62 11.69 25.44
CA ASP A 109 -0.54 11.46 26.38
C ASP A 109 -0.60 12.55 27.46
N ASN A 110 -0.87 12.13 28.70
CA ASN A 110 -0.87 13.02 29.86
C ASN A 110 0.55 13.16 30.46
N SER A 111 1.58 12.62 29.81
CA SER A 111 2.99 12.65 30.25
C SER A 111 3.65 14.03 30.13
N GLY A 112 3.06 14.96 29.36
CA GLY A 112 3.73 16.20 28.98
C GLY A 112 4.69 16.05 27.80
N GLU A 113 4.58 14.96 27.04
CA GLU A 113 5.26 14.75 25.76
C GLU A 113 4.27 14.86 24.57
N ASN A 114 4.78 15.26 23.42
CA ASN A 114 4.06 15.31 22.15
C ASN A 114 4.59 14.24 21.19
N THR A 115 3.70 13.41 20.64
CA THR A 115 4.05 12.47 19.57
C THR A 115 4.30 13.19 18.26
N TRP A 116 5.50 13.06 17.72
CA TRP A 116 5.89 13.72 16.46
C TRP A 116 5.92 12.74 15.28
N ALA A 117 6.16 11.44 15.56
CA ALA A 117 6.14 10.36 14.58
C ALA A 117 5.81 9.01 15.24
N VAL A 118 5.65 7.98 14.42
CA VAL A 118 5.36 6.62 14.85
C VAL A 118 6.29 5.65 14.10
N ILE A 119 6.89 4.71 14.81
CA ILE A 119 7.46 3.51 14.19
C ILE A 119 6.33 2.51 13.95
N ARG A 120 5.99 2.32 12.69
CA ARG A 120 5.00 1.34 12.25
C ARG A 120 5.70 0.01 12.00
N VAL A 121 5.41 -0.97 12.84
CA VAL A 121 5.88 -2.35 12.70
C VAL A 121 4.84 -3.18 11.96
N ILE A 122 5.29 -3.91 10.94
CA ILE A 122 4.50 -4.91 10.22
C ILE A 122 4.81 -6.27 10.81
N ALA A 123 3.78 -6.93 11.33
CA ALA A 123 3.88 -8.19 12.04
C ALA A 123 2.80 -9.17 11.59
N VAL A 124 3.01 -10.46 11.87
CA VAL A 124 1.96 -11.48 11.88
C VAL A 124 1.79 -11.94 13.31
N LEU A 125 0.59 -11.75 13.85
CA LEU A 125 0.27 -12.07 15.25
C LEU A 125 -1.04 -12.89 15.32
N PRO A 126 -1.29 -13.61 16.42
CA PRO A 126 -2.61 -14.17 16.68
C PRO A 126 -3.68 -13.08 16.65
N LEU A 127 -4.83 -13.34 15.99
CA LEU A 127 -5.90 -12.34 15.87
C LEU A 127 -6.41 -11.84 17.23
N ALA A 128 -6.30 -12.68 18.27
CA ALA A 128 -6.64 -12.34 19.66
C ALA A 128 -5.78 -11.20 20.26
N MET A 129 -4.66 -10.84 19.62
CA MET A 129 -3.81 -9.71 20.02
C MET A 129 -4.39 -8.34 19.63
N LYS A 130 -5.50 -8.31 18.88
CA LYS A 130 -6.21 -7.06 18.58
C LYS A 130 -6.51 -6.29 19.86
N ASP A 131 -6.08 -5.02 19.88
CA ASP A 131 -6.26 -4.08 20.99
C ASP A 131 -5.66 -4.54 22.33
N LYS A 132 -4.77 -5.55 22.32
CA LYS A 132 -4.02 -6.00 23.51
C LYS A 132 -2.76 -5.16 23.70
N PRO A 133 -2.35 -4.89 24.96
CA PRO A 133 -1.11 -4.20 25.22
C PRO A 133 0.07 -5.02 24.70
N LEU A 134 1.02 -4.33 24.07
CA LEU A 134 2.25 -4.88 23.55
C LEU A 134 3.36 -3.85 23.81
N THR A 135 4.55 -4.29 24.15
CA THR A 135 5.70 -3.41 24.43
C THR A 135 6.61 -3.36 23.22
N CYS A 136 6.90 -2.15 22.75
CA CYS A 136 7.91 -1.87 21.75
C CYS A 136 9.25 -1.66 22.45
N TYR A 137 10.28 -2.37 22.02
CA TYR A 137 11.66 -2.17 22.42
C TYR A 137 12.40 -1.50 21.28
N LEU A 138 12.84 -0.26 21.48
CA LEU A 138 13.47 0.61 20.50
C LEU A 138 14.97 0.69 20.83
N GLU A 139 15.81 0.22 19.92
CA GLU A 139 17.28 0.27 20.05
C GLU A 139 17.80 1.54 19.36
N TYR A 140 18.40 2.44 20.12
CA TYR A 140 19.05 3.67 19.66
C TYR A 140 20.57 3.49 19.61
N ARG A 141 21.25 4.38 18.88
CA ARG A 141 22.71 4.43 18.88
C ARG A 141 23.23 4.70 20.30
N GLY A 142 24.19 3.89 20.75
CA GLY A 142 24.88 4.10 22.03
C GLY A 142 26.08 5.03 21.89
N VAL A 143 26.55 5.55 23.03
CA VAL A 143 27.69 6.49 23.12
C VAL A 143 29.00 5.85 22.67
N ASP A 144 29.20 4.55 22.95
CA ASP A 144 30.46 3.83 22.70
C ASP A 144 30.43 2.95 21.42
N GLU A 145 29.41 3.09 20.55
CA GLU A 145 29.17 2.32 19.30
C GLU A 145 29.03 0.78 19.43
N GLU A 146 29.55 0.15 20.50
CA GLU A 146 29.53 -1.31 20.71
C GLU A 146 28.20 -1.82 21.30
N ARG A 147 27.42 -0.98 21.98
CA ARG A 147 26.13 -1.36 22.58
C ARG A 147 25.08 -0.27 22.40
N GLY A 148 23.97 -0.61 21.74
CA GLY A 148 22.82 0.28 21.60
C GLY A 148 22.11 0.55 22.93
N ILE A 149 21.41 1.69 23.01
CA ILE A 149 20.56 2.04 24.15
C ILE A 149 19.15 1.55 23.85
N ILE A 150 18.62 0.63 24.66
CA ILE A 150 17.27 0.10 24.47
C ILE A 150 16.30 0.85 25.38
N GLN A 151 15.29 1.46 24.78
CA GLN A 151 14.15 2.02 25.49
C GLN A 151 12.91 1.17 25.23
N ASN A 152 12.02 1.06 26.21
CA ASN A 152 10.74 0.39 26.01
C ASN A 152 9.58 1.38 26.13
N ARG A 153 8.56 1.20 25.29
CA ARG A 153 7.30 1.94 25.35
C ARG A 153 6.14 1.02 25.04
N THR A 154 4.97 1.31 25.60
CA THR A 154 3.74 0.58 25.23
C THR A 154 3.33 0.99 23.83
N ALA A 155 2.98 0.02 22.97
CA ALA A 155 2.46 0.28 21.65
C ALA A 155 1.14 1.05 21.75
N SER A 156 1.04 2.17 21.04
CA SER A 156 -0.16 3.02 21.03
C SER A 156 -1.32 2.38 20.27
N ARG A 157 -1.03 1.45 19.35
CA ARG A 157 -2.04 0.70 18.61
C ARG A 157 -1.52 -0.67 18.21
N VAL A 158 -2.33 -1.70 18.44
CA VAL A 158 -2.09 -3.09 18.00
C VAL A 158 -3.30 -3.54 17.21
N GLN A 159 -3.27 -3.33 15.90
CA GLN A 159 -4.44 -3.52 15.04
C GLN A 159 -4.16 -4.54 13.93
N PRO A 160 -5.02 -5.56 13.74
CA PRO A 160 -4.95 -6.41 12.57
C PRO A 160 -5.35 -5.63 11.31
N ILE A 161 -4.66 -5.91 10.20
CA ILE A 161 -5.09 -5.48 8.88
C ILE A 161 -6.50 -6.02 8.62
N LYS A 162 -7.34 -5.19 8.00
CA LYS A 162 -8.79 -5.38 7.94
C LYS A 162 -9.19 -6.63 7.17
N GLU A 163 -8.48 -6.96 6.10
CA GLU A 163 -8.63 -8.22 5.39
C GLU A 163 -7.89 -9.35 6.14
N ASN A 164 -8.63 -10.13 6.93
CA ASN A 164 -8.06 -11.24 7.72
C ASN A 164 -8.95 -12.51 7.81
N TRP A 165 -10.19 -12.46 7.30
CA TRP A 165 -11.15 -13.60 7.24
C TRP A 165 -11.42 -14.28 8.58
N GLY A 166 -11.10 -13.63 9.71
CA GLY A 166 -11.23 -14.24 11.03
C GLY A 166 -10.33 -15.46 11.25
N LEU A 167 -9.25 -15.61 10.47
CA LEU A 167 -8.29 -16.69 10.63
C LEU A 167 -7.52 -16.56 11.96
N LYS A 168 -6.87 -17.64 12.39
CA LYS A 168 -6.14 -17.70 13.66
C LYS A 168 -5.07 -16.59 13.76
N TYR A 169 -4.35 -16.35 12.67
CA TYR A 169 -3.32 -15.33 12.57
C TYR A 169 -3.71 -14.31 11.49
N SER A 170 -3.24 -13.08 11.67
CA SER A 170 -3.43 -11.99 10.72
C SER A 170 -2.14 -11.19 10.60
N ALA A 171 -2.01 -10.42 9.51
CA ALA A 171 -1.08 -9.30 9.49
C ALA A 171 -1.58 -8.20 10.44
N PHE A 172 -0.65 -7.48 11.07
CA PHE A 172 -0.89 -6.43 12.06
C PHE A 172 -0.03 -5.20 11.76
N PHE A 173 -0.60 -4.03 12.05
CA PHE A 173 0.16 -2.83 12.38
C PHE A 173 0.32 -2.74 13.89
N VAL A 174 1.57 -2.67 14.34
CA VAL A 174 1.91 -2.30 15.71
C VAL A 174 2.58 -0.94 15.66
N LEU A 175 1.95 0.05 16.31
CA LEU A 175 2.39 1.45 16.28
C LEU A 175 3.12 1.78 17.58
N CYS A 176 4.38 2.18 17.46
CA CYS A 176 5.24 2.57 18.56
C CYS A 176 5.54 4.07 18.44
N ASP A 177 5.05 4.87 19.38
CA ASP A 177 5.14 6.32 19.25
C ASP A 177 6.55 6.85 19.56
N LEU A 178 6.97 7.85 18.81
CA LEU A 178 8.13 8.67 19.08
C LEU A 178 7.66 10.02 19.61
N THR A 179 8.09 10.33 20.83
CA THR A 179 7.61 11.49 21.59
C THR A 179 8.74 12.46 21.88
N LEU A 180 8.38 13.74 22.02
CA LEU A 180 9.29 14.80 22.42
C LEU A 180 8.69 15.63 23.57
N PRO A 181 9.49 16.13 24.50
CA PRO A 181 8.99 17.01 25.56
C PRO A 181 8.28 18.24 24.99
N VAL A 182 7.17 18.66 25.62
CA VAL A 182 6.42 19.87 25.20
C VAL A 182 7.30 21.13 25.30
N ASN A 183 8.12 21.22 26.35
CA ASN A 183 9.10 22.30 26.53
C ASN A 183 10.49 21.75 26.19
N MET A 184 10.84 21.81 24.91
CA MET A 184 12.10 21.30 24.39
C MET A 184 13.24 22.31 24.60
N ASP A 185 14.34 21.85 25.19
CA ASP A 185 15.63 22.55 25.10
C ASP A 185 16.32 22.13 23.80
N PHE A 186 16.59 23.09 22.91
CA PHE A 186 17.20 22.81 21.61
C PHE A 186 18.63 22.28 21.71
N GLU A 187 19.37 22.69 22.74
CA GLU A 187 20.72 22.16 22.99
C GLU A 187 20.63 20.68 23.38
N GLU A 188 19.74 20.34 24.33
CA GLU A 188 19.53 18.94 24.74
C GLU A 188 19.01 18.09 23.58
N PHE A 189 18.08 18.62 22.78
CA PHE A 189 17.57 17.95 21.59
C PHE A 189 18.69 17.68 20.58
N TYR A 190 19.57 18.65 20.30
CA TYR A 190 20.66 18.47 19.33
C TYR A 190 21.62 17.32 19.69
N TYR A 191 21.86 17.09 20.99
CA TYR A 191 22.76 16.03 21.45
C TYR A 191 22.09 14.68 21.72
N ALA A 192 20.75 14.63 21.73
CA ALA A 192 20.00 13.39 21.94
C ALA A 192 19.88 12.56 20.65
N GLN A 193 19.65 11.25 20.83
CA GLN A 193 19.31 10.33 19.72
C GLN A 193 17.79 10.18 19.68
N HIS A 194 17.16 10.55 18.57
CA HIS A 194 15.70 10.57 18.44
C HIS A 194 15.16 9.42 17.62
N LEU A 195 16.02 8.80 16.81
CA LEU A 195 15.62 7.83 15.81
C LEU A 195 16.15 6.43 16.16
N PRO A 196 15.26 5.47 16.48
CA PRO A 196 15.68 4.12 16.80
C PRO A 196 16.21 3.38 15.57
N LEU A 197 17.36 2.74 15.67
CA LEU A 197 17.93 1.92 14.60
C LEU A 197 17.11 0.64 14.36
N LYS A 198 16.58 0.06 15.44
CA LYS A 198 15.84 -1.20 15.39
C LYS A 198 14.67 -1.23 16.36
N VAL A 199 13.74 -2.14 16.09
CA VAL A 199 12.59 -2.39 16.95
C VAL A 199 12.34 -3.88 17.15
N ALA A 200 11.95 -4.25 18.37
CA ALA A 200 11.46 -5.58 18.73
C ALA A 200 10.13 -5.46 19.49
N LEU A 201 9.34 -6.53 19.47
CA LEU A 201 8.00 -6.58 20.06
C LEU A 201 7.91 -7.64 21.15
N ALA A 202 7.34 -7.27 22.30
CA ALA A 202 7.09 -8.20 23.40
C ALA A 202 5.70 -8.10 24.03
N ASN A 203 5.16 -9.22 24.50
CA ASN A 203 3.85 -9.29 25.16
C ASN A 203 3.82 -8.67 26.58
N THR A 204 4.98 -8.57 27.23
CA THR A 204 5.18 -8.12 28.61
C THR A 204 6.53 -7.44 28.74
N THR A 205 6.73 -6.65 29.80
CA THR A 205 8.06 -6.12 30.12
C THR A 205 8.96 -7.28 30.52
N LEU A 206 9.96 -7.55 29.68
CA LEU A 206 10.91 -8.64 29.87
C LEU A 206 12.00 -8.26 30.89
N ALA A 207 12.38 -9.22 31.72
CA ALA A 207 13.53 -9.11 32.62
C ALA A 207 14.86 -9.42 31.90
N ASN A 208 14.81 -10.21 30.82
CA ASN A 208 15.96 -10.54 29.98
C ASN A 208 15.74 -10.01 28.56
N LEU A 209 16.63 -9.14 28.08
CA LEU A 209 16.54 -8.52 26.75
C LEU A 209 17.17 -9.39 25.65
N ASP A 210 17.94 -10.42 26.00
CA ASP A 210 18.61 -11.31 25.04
C ASP A 210 17.64 -12.16 24.21
N GLU A 211 16.37 -12.27 24.64
CA GLU A 211 15.30 -12.97 23.93
C GLU A 211 14.69 -12.12 22.78
N LEU A 212 14.99 -10.83 22.73
CA LEU A 212 14.44 -9.92 21.73
C LEU A 212 15.11 -10.14 20.38
N GLN A 213 14.30 -10.36 19.35
CA GLN A 213 14.76 -10.31 17.98
C GLN A 213 14.34 -9.00 17.34
N PHE A 214 15.34 -8.26 16.86
CA PHE A 214 15.18 -6.94 16.29
C PHE A 214 15.05 -6.98 14.77
N VAL A 215 14.21 -6.09 14.23
CA VAL A 215 14.19 -5.71 12.81
C VAL A 215 14.64 -4.26 12.66
N ASN A 216 15.27 -3.94 11.54
CA ASN A 216 15.72 -2.57 11.27
C ASN A 216 14.51 -1.65 11.05
N VAL A 217 14.63 -0.42 11.55
CA VAL A 217 13.68 0.65 11.22
C VAL A 217 14.16 1.32 9.94
N ARG A 218 13.28 1.40 8.94
CA ARG A 218 13.54 2.03 7.66
C ARG A 218 13.05 3.48 7.67
N TYR A 219 13.87 4.37 7.12
CA TYR A 219 13.67 5.81 7.14
C TYR A 219 13.62 6.39 5.73
N PRO A 220 12.92 7.51 5.50
CA PRO A 220 12.92 8.19 4.21
C PRO A 220 14.31 8.49 3.66
N GLU A 221 14.66 8.00 2.46
CA GLU A 221 15.98 8.28 1.87
C GLU A 221 16.19 9.78 1.56
N GLY A 222 15.09 10.50 1.32
CA GLY A 222 15.07 11.95 1.09
C GLY A 222 14.97 12.82 2.36
N GLY A 223 15.05 12.23 3.56
CA GLY A 223 14.80 12.95 4.82
C GLY A 223 13.31 13.04 5.19
N VAL A 224 13.01 13.55 6.38
CA VAL A 224 11.66 13.68 6.96
C VAL A 224 10.85 14.79 6.27
N ASN A 225 11.53 15.80 5.71
CA ASN A 225 10.94 16.92 4.97
C ASN A 225 10.62 16.57 3.50
N GLN A 226 9.81 15.54 3.25
CA GLN A 226 9.41 15.14 1.88
C GLN A 226 8.27 16.01 1.33
N ALA A 227 8.47 17.33 1.26
CA ALA A 227 7.44 18.28 0.80
C ALA A 227 7.50 18.60 -0.71
N ASN A 228 8.48 18.06 -1.44
CA ASN A 228 8.65 18.37 -2.86
C ASN A 228 8.22 17.19 -3.74
N ASP A 229 6.94 17.18 -4.13
CA ASP A 229 6.33 16.25 -5.09
C ASP A 229 7.07 16.19 -6.47
N ASP A 230 8.02 17.10 -6.73
CA ASP A 230 8.77 17.24 -8.00
C ASP A 230 10.01 16.34 -8.11
N GLU A 231 10.49 15.74 -7.00
CA GLU A 231 11.63 14.80 -6.98
C GLU A 231 11.21 13.33 -6.76
N ASP A 232 9.90 13.06 -6.68
CA ASP A 232 9.39 11.71 -6.41
C ASP A 232 9.58 10.78 -7.61
N GLU A 233 10.01 9.55 -7.31
CA GLU A 233 9.98 8.47 -8.29
C GLU A 233 8.53 8.17 -8.69
N PHE A 234 8.27 7.95 -9.98
CA PHE A 234 6.90 8.00 -10.49
C PHE A 234 5.99 6.88 -9.95
N LEU A 235 6.35 5.61 -10.17
CA LEU A 235 5.51 4.47 -9.86
C LEU A 235 6.33 3.24 -9.45
N ALA A 236 6.03 2.68 -8.30
CA ALA A 236 6.47 1.35 -7.89
C ALA A 236 5.33 0.33 -8.01
N VAL A 237 5.67 -0.94 -8.26
CA VAL A 237 4.71 -2.05 -8.34
C VAL A 237 4.92 -3.02 -7.18
N CYS A 238 3.84 -3.24 -6.44
CA CYS A 238 3.71 -4.27 -5.42
C CYS A 238 3.23 -5.57 -6.07
N GLY A 239 4.17 -6.45 -6.36
CA GLY A 239 3.90 -7.81 -6.84
C GLY A 239 3.39 -8.73 -5.72
N PRO A 240 2.89 -9.92 -6.08
CA PRO A 240 2.34 -10.87 -5.12
C PRO A 240 3.44 -11.59 -4.33
N VAL A 241 3.02 -12.34 -3.31
CA VAL A 241 3.86 -13.38 -2.69
C VAL A 241 3.94 -14.56 -3.66
N LEU A 242 5.16 -14.86 -4.13
CA LEU A 242 5.44 -16.01 -4.98
C LEU A 242 5.53 -17.26 -4.11
N HIS A 243 4.65 -18.23 -4.35
CA HIS A 243 4.51 -19.41 -3.49
C HIS A 243 4.23 -20.66 -4.31
N HIS A 244 4.21 -21.83 -3.65
CA HIS A 244 3.91 -23.14 -4.26
C HIS A 244 4.79 -23.46 -5.48
N GLU A 245 6.11 -23.19 -5.38
CA GLU A 245 7.06 -23.40 -6.48
C GLU A 245 6.62 -22.70 -7.76
N TYR A 246 6.28 -21.41 -7.66
CA TYR A 246 5.84 -20.63 -8.82
C TYR A 246 6.88 -20.76 -9.96
N GLY A 247 6.40 -21.25 -11.12
CA GLY A 247 7.24 -21.77 -12.20
C GLY A 247 6.94 -21.22 -13.59
N ARG A 248 6.23 -20.09 -13.69
CA ARG A 248 5.87 -19.47 -14.98
C ARG A 248 6.87 -18.37 -15.37
N ALA A 249 8.06 -18.79 -15.80
CA ALA A 249 9.19 -17.88 -16.07
C ALA A 249 8.93 -16.89 -17.22
N LEU A 250 8.38 -17.35 -18.36
CA LEU A 250 8.06 -16.47 -19.50
C LEU A 250 7.03 -15.41 -19.11
N HIS A 251 5.98 -15.80 -18.40
CA HIS A 251 4.92 -14.89 -17.96
C HIS A 251 5.42 -13.87 -16.93
N LEU A 252 6.37 -14.25 -16.08
CA LEU A 252 7.04 -13.30 -15.19
C LEU A 252 7.87 -12.27 -15.98
N VAL A 253 8.59 -12.70 -17.02
CA VAL A 253 9.32 -11.77 -17.91
C VAL A 253 8.34 -10.84 -18.64
N GLU A 254 7.23 -11.36 -19.17
CA GLU A 254 6.16 -10.57 -19.81
C GLU A 254 5.61 -9.52 -18.86
N PHE A 255 5.26 -9.92 -17.62
CA PHE A 255 4.76 -9.01 -16.60
C PHE A 255 5.77 -7.89 -16.28
N ILE A 256 7.02 -8.24 -15.98
CA ILE A 256 8.04 -7.26 -15.60
C ILE A 256 8.29 -6.27 -16.74
N GLU A 257 8.55 -6.75 -17.96
CA GLU A 257 8.82 -5.86 -19.10
C GLU A 257 7.59 -5.03 -19.48
N TYR A 258 6.38 -5.53 -19.26
CA TYR A 258 5.16 -4.73 -19.40
C TYR A 258 5.14 -3.57 -18.40
N GLN A 259 5.31 -3.85 -17.10
CA GLN A 259 5.28 -2.79 -16.07
C GLN A 259 6.34 -1.72 -16.34
N LEU A 260 7.57 -2.13 -16.68
CA LEU A 260 8.67 -1.21 -17.01
C LEU A 260 8.37 -0.39 -18.28
N MET A 261 7.80 -1.00 -19.31
CA MET A 261 7.41 -0.31 -20.54
C MET A 261 6.30 0.73 -20.29
N LEU A 262 5.40 0.46 -19.34
CA LEU A 262 4.30 1.35 -18.96
C LEU A 262 4.72 2.44 -17.96
N GLY A 263 6.00 2.48 -17.57
CA GLY A 263 6.60 3.55 -16.79
C GLY A 263 6.84 3.24 -15.31
N ALA A 264 6.69 1.98 -14.87
CA ALA A 264 7.12 1.60 -13.53
C ALA A 264 8.65 1.74 -13.40
N GLY A 265 9.10 2.35 -12.30
CA GLY A 265 10.53 2.48 -11.97
C GLY A 265 11.08 1.24 -11.28
N HIS A 266 10.25 0.58 -10.46
CA HIS A 266 10.69 -0.55 -9.63
C HIS A 266 9.56 -1.51 -9.30
N ILE A 267 9.91 -2.78 -9.09
CA ILE A 267 8.96 -3.86 -8.78
C ILE A 267 9.43 -4.64 -7.55
N MET A 268 8.54 -4.83 -6.58
CA MET A 268 8.82 -5.63 -5.39
C MET A 268 8.13 -6.99 -5.46
N PHE A 269 8.90 -8.05 -5.18
CA PHE A 269 8.39 -9.42 -5.05
C PHE A 269 8.76 -10.00 -3.69
N TYR A 270 7.92 -10.92 -3.22
CA TYR A 270 8.11 -11.65 -1.97
C TYR A 270 8.25 -13.13 -2.28
N ASN A 271 9.43 -13.69 -2.07
CA ASN A 271 9.74 -15.06 -2.43
C ASN A 271 9.47 -16.02 -1.26
N GLU A 272 8.29 -16.64 -1.25
CA GLU A 272 8.03 -17.81 -0.42
C GLU A 272 8.58 -19.06 -1.12
N SER A 273 8.22 -19.34 -2.37
CA SER A 273 8.74 -20.49 -3.11
C SER A 273 8.60 -20.32 -4.62
N VAL A 274 9.72 -20.49 -5.33
CA VAL A 274 9.84 -20.37 -6.80
C VAL A 274 10.72 -21.48 -7.37
N THR A 275 10.54 -21.79 -8.66
CA THR A 275 11.44 -22.73 -9.36
C THR A 275 12.82 -22.11 -9.63
N PRO A 276 13.86 -22.93 -9.91
CA PRO A 276 15.19 -22.43 -10.29
C PRO A 276 15.18 -21.54 -11.54
N GLU A 277 14.26 -21.79 -12.48
CA GLU A 277 14.10 -20.98 -13.70
C GLU A 277 13.58 -19.57 -13.36
N VAL A 278 12.53 -19.49 -12.53
CA VAL A 278 12.01 -18.20 -12.04
C VAL A 278 13.05 -17.47 -11.18
N SER A 279 13.81 -18.19 -10.36
CA SER A 279 14.90 -17.61 -9.56
C SER A 279 15.94 -16.89 -10.43
N GLN A 280 16.27 -17.43 -11.60
CA GLN A 280 17.17 -16.78 -12.56
C GLN A 280 16.56 -15.49 -13.15
N VAL A 281 15.26 -15.50 -13.48
CA VAL A 281 14.54 -14.31 -13.95
C VAL A 281 14.60 -13.21 -12.89
N LEU A 282 14.25 -13.55 -11.66
CA LEU A 282 14.27 -12.63 -10.53
C LEU A 282 15.67 -12.04 -10.29
N ALA A 283 16.71 -12.87 -10.27
CA ALA A 283 18.10 -12.44 -10.10
C ALA A 283 18.56 -11.48 -11.20
N HIS A 284 18.14 -11.71 -12.45
CA HIS A 284 18.44 -10.81 -13.55
C HIS A 284 17.86 -9.40 -13.31
N TYR A 285 16.59 -9.28 -12.94
CA TYR A 285 15.97 -7.97 -12.70
C TYR A 285 16.48 -7.27 -11.43
N VAL A 286 16.86 -8.04 -10.41
CA VAL A 286 17.57 -7.51 -9.23
C VAL A 286 18.92 -6.92 -9.63
N SER A 287 19.71 -7.63 -10.45
CA SER A 287 21.02 -7.12 -10.89
C SER A 287 20.93 -5.91 -11.82
N ARG A 288 19.79 -5.73 -12.52
CA ARG A 288 19.47 -4.51 -13.28
C ARG A 288 19.03 -3.33 -12.41
N GLY A 289 18.79 -3.54 -11.11
CA GLY A 289 18.35 -2.49 -10.19
C GLY A 289 16.89 -2.05 -10.37
N VAL A 290 16.06 -2.84 -11.06
CA VAL A 290 14.64 -2.53 -11.34
C VAL A 290 13.66 -3.41 -10.56
N ALA A 291 14.19 -4.33 -9.76
CA ALA A 291 13.38 -5.17 -8.89
C ALA A 291 14.07 -5.43 -7.54
N THR A 292 13.27 -5.62 -6.50
CA THR A 292 13.70 -6.16 -5.20
C THR A 292 12.95 -7.44 -4.93
N VAL A 293 13.67 -8.46 -4.46
CA VAL A 293 13.10 -9.76 -4.09
C VAL A 293 13.42 -10.00 -2.63
N LEU A 294 12.37 -10.03 -1.82
CA LEU A 294 12.48 -10.19 -0.39
C LEU A 294 12.20 -11.64 0.02
N GLU A 295 12.99 -12.18 0.94
CA GLU A 295 12.74 -13.51 1.48
C GLU A 295 11.44 -13.52 2.28
N TRP A 296 10.54 -14.45 1.96
CA TRP A 296 9.20 -14.51 2.56
C TRP A 296 8.87 -15.87 3.18
N LYS A 297 9.85 -16.43 3.91
CA LYS A 297 9.74 -17.74 4.57
C LYS A 297 9.10 -17.61 5.95
N LEU A 298 7.81 -17.93 6.04
CA LEU A 298 7.10 -18.01 7.31
C LEU A 298 7.28 -19.38 8.00
N PRO A 299 7.28 -19.45 9.34
CA PRO A 299 7.23 -20.71 10.08
C PRO A 299 6.06 -21.62 9.69
N SER A 300 6.24 -22.93 9.77
CA SER A 300 5.26 -23.94 9.31
C SER A 300 3.91 -23.94 10.07
N ILE A 301 3.83 -23.23 11.20
CA ILE A 301 2.57 -22.98 11.91
C ILE A 301 1.59 -22.15 11.09
N TYR A 302 2.09 -21.34 10.15
CA TYR A 302 1.31 -20.50 9.24
C TYR A 302 0.93 -21.30 7.99
N LYS A 303 -0.16 -22.04 8.11
CA LYS A 303 -0.74 -22.84 7.03
C LYS A 303 -1.56 -21.97 6.09
N PHE A 304 -1.20 -22.00 4.81
CA PHE A 304 -1.89 -21.35 3.68
C PHE A 304 -3.41 -21.59 3.74
N GLU A 305 -4.18 -20.51 3.70
CA GLU A 305 -5.66 -20.48 3.72
C GLU A 305 -6.36 -21.10 4.94
N LEU A 306 -5.63 -21.76 5.84
CA LEU A 306 -6.20 -22.40 7.01
C LEU A 306 -5.99 -21.57 8.27
N THR A 307 -4.81 -21.00 8.43
CA THR A 307 -4.44 -20.24 9.66
C THR A 307 -3.95 -18.84 9.34
N LEU A 308 -3.46 -18.60 8.13
CA LEU A 308 -3.05 -17.31 7.61
C LEU A 308 -3.37 -17.24 6.11
N ARG A 309 -3.91 -16.11 5.65
CA ARG A 309 -4.31 -15.89 4.26
C ARG A 309 -3.07 -15.73 3.36
N VAL A 310 -2.96 -16.52 2.29
CA VAL A 310 -1.92 -16.48 1.23
C VAL A 310 -0.54 -16.10 1.76
N TYR A 311 0.02 -16.90 2.67
CA TYR A 311 1.35 -16.65 3.25
C TYR A 311 1.56 -15.23 3.81
N GLY A 312 0.51 -14.60 4.35
CA GLY A 312 0.60 -13.25 4.88
C GLY A 312 0.63 -12.16 3.81
N GLN A 313 -0.04 -12.35 2.68
CA GLN A 313 -0.09 -11.36 1.57
C GLN A 313 -0.41 -9.93 2.02
N PHE A 314 -1.18 -9.74 3.09
CA PHE A 314 -1.52 -8.41 3.61
C PHE A 314 -0.35 -7.72 4.32
N ALA A 315 0.53 -8.50 4.96
CA ALA A 315 1.79 -7.97 5.46
C ALA A 315 2.69 -7.58 4.29
N ALA A 316 2.77 -8.40 3.23
CA ALA A 316 3.54 -8.10 2.01
C ALA A 316 3.05 -6.83 1.30
N LEU A 317 1.74 -6.71 1.04
CA LEU A 317 1.17 -5.53 0.39
C LEU A 317 1.45 -4.24 1.14
N ASN A 318 1.37 -4.28 2.48
CA ASN A 318 1.63 -3.10 3.29
C ASN A 318 3.13 -2.88 3.53
N ASP A 319 3.98 -3.92 3.56
CA ASP A 319 5.44 -3.74 3.48
C ASP A 319 5.81 -3.00 2.20
N CYS A 320 5.25 -3.42 1.07
CA CYS A 320 5.49 -2.76 -0.22
C CYS A 320 4.99 -1.33 -0.24
N LEU A 321 3.80 -1.05 0.32
CA LEU A 321 3.32 0.31 0.50
C LEU A 321 4.38 1.15 1.22
N TYR A 322 4.77 0.74 2.43
CA TYR A 322 5.58 1.59 3.29
C TYR A 322 7.03 1.69 2.81
N ARG A 323 7.57 0.62 2.21
CA ARG A 323 8.88 0.63 1.57
C ARG A 323 8.91 1.53 0.35
N SER A 324 7.92 1.41 -0.53
CA SER A 324 7.88 2.23 -1.75
C SER A 324 7.60 3.70 -1.44
N SER A 325 6.68 3.98 -0.52
CA SER A 325 6.25 5.35 -0.23
C SER A 325 7.12 6.08 0.79
N PHE A 326 7.27 5.53 2.00
CA PHE A 326 7.94 6.24 3.10
C PHE A 326 9.45 6.03 3.13
N HIS A 327 9.95 4.93 2.57
CA HIS A 327 11.40 4.73 2.47
C HIS A 327 11.95 5.23 1.13
N LYS A 328 11.37 4.79 0.00
CA LYS A 328 11.85 5.07 -1.37
C LYS A 328 11.20 6.26 -2.09
N ASN A 329 10.21 6.90 -1.47
CA ASN A 329 9.56 8.11 -2.00
C ASN A 329 8.95 8.00 -3.41
N TYR A 330 8.31 6.86 -3.72
CA TYR A 330 7.50 6.72 -4.93
C TYR A 330 6.16 7.45 -4.79
N LYS A 331 5.81 8.31 -5.73
CA LYS A 331 4.53 9.05 -5.77
C LYS A 331 3.33 8.12 -5.84
N TYR A 332 3.41 7.10 -6.69
CA TYR A 332 2.35 6.12 -6.87
C TYR A 332 2.81 4.70 -6.57
N VAL A 333 1.87 3.88 -6.10
CA VAL A 333 2.04 2.44 -5.94
C VAL A 333 0.93 1.69 -6.66
N LEU A 334 1.30 0.67 -7.44
CA LEU A 334 0.40 -0.24 -8.14
C LEU A 334 0.37 -1.59 -7.42
N VAL A 335 -0.82 -2.15 -7.17
CA VAL A 335 -0.98 -3.58 -6.83
C VAL A 335 -1.38 -4.36 -8.06
N SER A 336 -0.62 -5.40 -8.40
CA SER A 336 -0.94 -6.29 -9.52
C SER A 336 -0.45 -7.70 -9.24
N ASP A 337 -1.27 -8.70 -9.55
CA ASP A 337 -0.79 -10.08 -9.64
C ASP A 337 -0.07 -10.27 -10.98
N ILE A 338 0.79 -11.31 -11.11
CA ILE A 338 1.59 -11.53 -12.33
C ILE A 338 0.71 -11.83 -13.55
N ASP A 339 -0.46 -12.44 -13.31
CA ASP A 339 -1.45 -12.76 -14.33
C ASP A 339 -2.44 -11.61 -14.61
N GLU A 340 -2.21 -10.43 -14.02
CA GLU A 340 -3.07 -9.27 -14.18
C GLU A 340 -2.33 -8.07 -14.78
N PHE A 341 -2.96 -7.43 -15.77
CA PHE A 341 -2.40 -6.29 -16.49
C PHE A 341 -3.43 -5.16 -16.52
N ILE A 342 -3.10 -4.00 -15.96
CA ILE A 342 -3.90 -2.79 -16.20
C ILE A 342 -3.53 -2.28 -17.57
N VAL A 343 -4.49 -2.31 -18.50
CA VAL A 343 -4.31 -1.91 -19.90
C VAL A 343 -4.95 -0.53 -20.10
N PRO A 344 -4.15 0.55 -20.22
CA PRO A 344 -4.66 1.84 -20.67
C PRO A 344 -5.20 1.70 -22.09
N ARG A 345 -6.43 2.15 -22.34
CA ARG A 345 -7.07 2.08 -23.67
C ARG A 345 -6.90 3.38 -24.42
N MET A 346 -7.15 4.50 -23.74
CA MET A 346 -7.10 5.86 -24.29
C MET A 346 -5.73 6.53 -24.18
N HIS A 347 -4.86 6.02 -23.32
CA HIS A 347 -3.53 6.58 -23.05
C HIS A 347 -2.42 5.62 -23.48
N LYS A 348 -1.22 6.17 -23.68
CA LYS A 348 -0.05 5.36 -24.06
C LYS A 348 0.48 4.54 -22.89
N ASP A 349 0.68 5.17 -21.74
CA ASP A 349 1.33 4.59 -20.56
C ASP A 349 0.67 5.05 -19.24
N PHE A 350 1.19 4.59 -18.09
CA PHE A 350 0.64 4.96 -16.79
C PHE A 350 0.85 6.44 -16.47
N LYS A 351 1.90 7.08 -17.02
CA LYS A 351 2.17 8.50 -16.79
C LYS A 351 1.10 9.37 -17.45
N GLU A 352 0.78 9.12 -18.71
CA GLU A 352 -0.32 9.81 -19.38
C GLU A 352 -1.67 9.53 -18.72
N LEU A 353 -1.93 8.28 -18.32
CA LEU A 353 -3.16 7.90 -17.63
C LEU A 353 -3.31 8.63 -16.28
N LEU A 354 -2.27 8.65 -15.46
CA LEU A 354 -2.32 9.31 -14.14
C LEU A 354 -2.28 10.84 -14.26
N ASN A 355 -1.69 11.42 -15.30
CA ASN A 355 -1.86 12.86 -15.56
C ASN A 355 -3.31 13.22 -15.91
N PHE A 356 -4.07 12.29 -16.51
CA PHE A 356 -5.49 12.47 -16.78
C PHE A 356 -6.36 12.25 -15.53
N LEU A 357 -6.07 11.19 -14.75
CA LEU A 357 -6.85 10.83 -13.56
C LEU A 357 -6.50 11.67 -12.32
N ASP A 358 -5.24 12.08 -12.20
CA ASP A 358 -4.67 12.85 -11.11
C ASP A 358 -3.92 14.10 -11.61
N PRO A 359 -4.62 15.05 -12.24
CA PRO A 359 -3.97 16.19 -12.87
C PRO A 359 -3.27 17.08 -11.82
N PRO A 360 -2.02 17.52 -12.09
CA PRO A 360 -1.33 18.47 -11.23
C PRO A 360 -2.14 19.75 -11.04
N ASN A 361 -2.21 20.24 -9.79
CA ASN A 361 -2.90 21.48 -9.47
C ASN A 361 -1.89 22.59 -9.12
N PRO A 362 -1.81 23.68 -9.90
CA PRO A 362 -0.88 24.79 -9.62
C PRO A 362 -1.08 25.46 -8.25
N SER A 363 -2.26 25.30 -7.63
CA SER A 363 -2.55 25.83 -6.30
C SER A 363 -2.06 24.93 -5.16
N GLY A 364 -1.44 23.78 -5.47
CA GLY A 364 -1.01 22.76 -4.50
C GLY A 364 -2.16 21.96 -3.87
N VAL A 365 -3.41 22.20 -4.28
CA VAL A 365 -4.57 21.47 -3.78
C VAL A 365 -4.58 20.08 -4.40
N ARG A 366 -4.36 19.06 -3.57
CA ARG A 366 -4.42 17.65 -3.96
C ARG A 366 -5.81 17.28 -4.47
N ASN A 367 -5.86 16.42 -5.48
CA ASN A 367 -7.09 15.81 -5.96
C ASN A 367 -7.75 14.98 -4.85
N GLN A 368 -9.07 15.08 -4.73
CA GLN A 368 -9.87 14.37 -3.74
C GLN A 368 -9.79 12.84 -3.87
N TYR A 369 -9.46 12.34 -5.06
CA TYR A 369 -9.20 10.93 -5.27
C TYR A 369 -7.73 10.62 -5.02
N ALA A 370 -7.45 9.61 -4.19
CA ALA A 370 -6.09 9.15 -3.91
C ALA A 370 -5.84 7.71 -4.39
N SER A 371 -6.85 7.03 -4.93
CA SER A 371 -6.66 5.73 -5.56
C SER A 371 -7.58 5.55 -6.76
N PHE A 372 -7.04 5.00 -7.83
CA PHE A 372 -7.69 4.79 -9.12
C PHE A 372 -7.89 3.30 -9.33
N GLN A 373 -9.14 2.86 -9.25
CA GLN A 373 -9.51 1.46 -9.33
C GLN A 373 -9.88 1.07 -10.76
N PHE A 374 -9.26 -0.01 -11.24
CA PHE A 374 -9.48 -0.60 -12.55
C PHE A 374 -10.26 -1.90 -12.38
N ARG A 375 -11.46 -1.94 -12.98
CA ARG A 375 -12.33 -3.12 -12.91
C ARG A 375 -11.69 -4.27 -13.67
N ASN A 376 -11.81 -5.46 -13.11
CA ASN A 376 -11.19 -6.67 -13.65
C ASN A 376 -12.11 -7.38 -14.66
N VAL A 377 -11.51 -7.92 -15.72
CA VAL A 377 -12.14 -8.84 -16.67
C VAL A 377 -11.27 -10.09 -16.83
N PHE A 378 -11.92 -11.25 -16.86
CA PHE A 378 -11.24 -12.53 -17.06
C PHE A 378 -11.04 -12.83 -18.54
N PHE A 379 -9.80 -13.15 -18.88
CA PHE A 379 -9.38 -13.83 -20.10
C PHE A 379 -9.06 -15.28 -19.74
N TYR A 380 -10.02 -16.19 -19.91
CA TYR A 380 -9.82 -17.56 -19.48
C TYR A 380 -8.87 -18.30 -20.42
N LEU A 381 -7.86 -18.97 -19.86
CA LEU A 381 -6.83 -19.68 -20.63
C LEU A 381 -7.36 -20.85 -21.46
N MET A 382 -8.55 -21.35 -21.10
CA MET A 382 -9.31 -22.38 -21.83
C MET A 382 -9.73 -21.97 -23.25
N TYR A 383 -9.83 -20.67 -23.53
CA TYR A 383 -10.15 -20.20 -24.88
C TYR A 383 -8.92 -20.27 -25.79
N GLY A 384 -9.17 -20.54 -27.06
CA GLY A 384 -8.12 -20.70 -28.06
C GLY A 384 -7.36 -19.40 -28.32
N ASP A 385 -6.10 -19.53 -28.74
CA ASP A 385 -5.27 -18.37 -29.05
C ASP A 385 -5.76 -17.64 -30.31
N ASP A 386 -5.77 -16.31 -30.24
CA ASP A 386 -6.03 -15.43 -31.37
C ASP A 386 -4.81 -15.35 -32.28
N LYS A 387 -5.02 -15.67 -33.56
CA LYS A 387 -3.97 -15.65 -34.59
C LYS A 387 -3.91 -14.32 -35.35
N THR A 388 -4.78 -13.37 -35.01
CA THR A 388 -4.82 -12.04 -35.62
C THR A 388 -3.59 -11.24 -35.21
N ASN A 389 -2.91 -10.63 -36.18
CA ASN A 389 -1.64 -9.91 -35.95
C ASN A 389 -0.58 -10.77 -35.24
N TYR A 390 -0.61 -12.09 -35.46
CA TYR A 390 0.43 -12.97 -34.97
C TYR A 390 1.76 -12.62 -35.64
N ASP A 391 2.77 -12.38 -34.82
CA ASP A 391 4.14 -12.10 -35.25
C ASP A 391 5.00 -13.30 -34.81
N PRO A 392 5.49 -14.13 -35.75
CA PRO A 392 6.23 -15.34 -35.40
C PRO A 392 7.58 -15.03 -34.74
N ASP A 393 8.08 -13.80 -34.86
CA ASP A 393 9.30 -13.42 -34.18
C ASP A 393 9.00 -13.14 -32.69
N VAL A 394 7.79 -12.71 -32.32
CA VAL A 394 7.43 -12.38 -30.94
C VAL A 394 7.30 -13.65 -30.10
N PRO A 395 7.95 -13.73 -28.91
CA PRO A 395 7.73 -14.83 -27.97
C PRO A 395 6.25 -14.96 -27.59
N TYR A 396 5.82 -16.10 -27.05
CA TYR A 396 4.44 -16.22 -26.61
C TYR A 396 4.11 -15.19 -25.51
N LEU A 397 3.08 -14.38 -25.74
CA LEU A 397 2.59 -13.35 -24.81
C LEU A 397 1.10 -13.56 -24.59
N TYR A 398 0.65 -13.56 -23.33
CA TYR A 398 -0.80 -13.57 -23.04
C TYR A 398 -1.49 -12.35 -23.67
N LEU A 399 -0.84 -11.18 -23.63
CA LEU A 399 -1.39 -9.95 -24.21
C LEU A 399 -1.62 -10.02 -25.73
N GLN A 400 -0.97 -10.94 -26.43
CA GLN A 400 -1.18 -11.19 -27.86
C GLN A 400 -2.16 -12.35 -28.10
N ALA A 401 -1.92 -13.48 -27.43
CA ALA A 401 -2.58 -14.75 -27.71
C ALA A 401 -4.00 -14.83 -27.12
N LYS A 402 -4.22 -14.31 -25.91
CA LYS A 402 -5.51 -14.45 -25.21
C LYS A 402 -6.33 -13.17 -25.36
N THR A 403 -7.22 -13.13 -26.35
CA THR A 403 -8.06 -11.93 -26.62
C THR A 403 -9.53 -12.14 -26.30
N GLU A 404 -9.97 -13.38 -26.08
CA GLU A 404 -11.34 -13.67 -25.66
C GLU A 404 -11.48 -13.46 -24.14
N ARG A 405 -12.36 -12.55 -23.75
CA ARG A 405 -12.68 -12.26 -22.36
C ARG A 405 -14.16 -12.33 -22.07
N VAL A 406 -14.51 -12.47 -20.79
CA VAL A 406 -15.89 -12.26 -20.33
C VAL A 406 -16.36 -10.85 -20.70
N GLU A 407 -17.60 -10.74 -21.17
CA GLU A 407 -18.16 -9.51 -21.73
C GLU A 407 -18.22 -8.37 -20.70
N ASN A 408 -18.68 -8.69 -19.49
CA ASN A 408 -18.92 -7.69 -18.45
C ASN A 408 -17.79 -7.67 -17.41
N PRO A 409 -17.15 -6.52 -17.16
CA PRO A 409 -16.20 -6.37 -16.05
C PRO A 409 -16.84 -6.66 -14.69
N GLN A 410 -16.05 -7.16 -13.76
CA GLN A 410 -16.45 -7.35 -12.37
C GLN A 410 -16.95 -6.03 -11.76
N LYS A 411 -17.81 -6.11 -10.75
CA LYS A 411 -18.24 -4.91 -10.01
C LYS A 411 -17.03 -4.23 -9.36
N PRO A 412 -17.09 -2.90 -9.13
CA PRO A 412 -16.10 -2.23 -8.28
C PRO A 412 -15.84 -2.99 -6.98
N ASP A 413 -14.61 -2.91 -6.47
CA ASP A 413 -14.11 -3.60 -5.27
C ASP A 413 -14.09 -5.14 -5.33
N ARG A 414 -14.60 -5.74 -6.41
CA ARG A 414 -14.53 -7.19 -6.65
C ARG A 414 -13.41 -7.47 -7.63
N ARG A 415 -12.32 -8.05 -7.12
CA ARG A 415 -11.14 -8.43 -7.92
C ARG A 415 -10.49 -7.29 -8.71
N SER A 416 -10.85 -6.05 -8.40
CA SER A 416 -10.25 -4.90 -9.06
C SER A 416 -8.78 -4.77 -8.67
N LYS A 417 -8.01 -4.07 -9.48
CA LYS A 417 -6.66 -3.64 -9.15
C LYS A 417 -6.59 -2.13 -9.20
N TYR A 418 -5.58 -1.53 -8.59
CA TYR A 418 -5.57 -0.09 -8.42
C TYR A 418 -4.16 0.49 -8.40
N ILE A 419 -4.07 1.75 -8.82
CA ILE A 419 -2.91 2.60 -8.59
C ILE A 419 -3.30 3.62 -7.54
N ALA A 420 -2.51 3.80 -6.50
CA ALA A 420 -2.78 4.74 -5.42
C ALA A 420 -1.66 5.76 -5.23
N ARG A 421 -2.03 7.00 -4.90
CA ARG A 421 -1.09 8.02 -4.45
C ARG A 421 -0.61 7.62 -3.07
N SER A 422 0.67 7.31 -2.99
CA SER A 422 1.21 6.39 -2.00
C SER A 422 1.12 6.96 -0.57
N GLN A 423 1.54 8.22 -0.37
CA GLN A 423 1.48 8.92 0.92
C GLN A 423 0.08 9.38 1.34
N ASP A 424 -0.95 9.16 0.51
CA ASP A 424 -2.35 9.41 0.87
C ASP A 424 -3.11 8.09 1.20
N VAL A 425 -2.38 6.99 1.33
CA VAL A 425 -2.85 5.68 1.78
C VAL A 425 -2.28 5.34 3.16
N VAL A 426 -3.08 4.66 3.98
CA VAL A 426 -2.67 4.14 5.30
C VAL A 426 -2.69 2.60 5.33
N GLU A 427 -3.66 1.98 4.66
CA GLU A 427 -3.81 0.52 4.63
C GLU A 427 -4.28 0.04 3.25
N MET A 428 -3.47 -0.82 2.63
CA MET A 428 -3.78 -1.47 1.36
C MET A 428 -4.49 -2.80 1.56
N GLY A 429 -5.49 -3.06 0.72
CA GLY A 429 -6.14 -4.35 0.55
C GLY A 429 -5.74 -5.02 -0.77
N ASN A 430 -6.29 -6.21 -1.05
CA ASN A 430 -5.93 -6.91 -2.28
C ASN A 430 -6.62 -6.32 -3.53
N HIS A 431 -7.80 -5.74 -3.35
CA HIS A 431 -8.66 -5.29 -4.46
C HIS A 431 -9.06 -3.80 -4.42
N PHE A 432 -8.86 -3.16 -3.27
CA PHE A 432 -9.14 -1.76 -3.03
C PHE A 432 -8.37 -1.29 -1.79
N ILE A 433 -8.32 0.02 -1.58
CA ILE A 433 -7.70 0.61 -0.39
C ILE A 433 -8.66 0.49 0.80
N TRP A 434 -8.17 -0.07 1.90
CA TRP A 434 -8.97 -0.22 3.12
C TRP A 434 -9.05 1.07 3.93
N HIS A 435 -7.97 1.85 3.92
CA HIS A 435 -7.91 3.13 4.62
C HIS A 435 -7.07 4.15 3.86
N HIS A 436 -7.74 5.19 3.36
CA HIS A 436 -7.10 6.41 2.87
C HIS A 436 -6.81 7.38 4.01
N ARG A 437 -5.88 8.30 3.77
CA ARG A 437 -5.62 9.44 4.64
C ARG A 437 -6.93 10.24 4.88
N PRO A 438 -7.30 10.50 6.14
CA PRO A 438 -8.42 11.38 6.45
C PRO A 438 -8.14 12.82 6.02
N GLY A 439 -9.19 13.55 5.62
CA GLY A 439 -9.10 14.98 5.35
C GLY A 439 -8.77 15.81 6.60
N THR A 440 -8.32 17.04 6.39
CA THR A 440 -7.85 17.96 7.45
C THR A 440 -8.98 18.64 8.23
N SER A 441 -10.23 18.55 7.76
CA SER A 441 -11.41 19.13 8.42
C SER A 441 -12.37 18.04 8.90
N VAL A 442 -13.07 18.25 10.02
CA VAL A 442 -14.19 17.39 10.46
C VAL A 442 -15.36 17.38 9.48
N PHE A 443 -15.37 18.32 8.53
CA PHE A 443 -16.30 18.40 7.41
C PHE A 443 -15.67 17.98 6.07
N SER A 444 -14.35 17.76 6.02
CA SER A 444 -13.68 17.35 4.79
C SER A 444 -13.91 15.87 4.54
N GLU A 445 -14.27 15.57 3.30
CA GLU A 445 -14.28 14.23 2.74
C GLU A 445 -12.87 13.62 2.94
N ARG A 446 -12.84 12.34 3.34
CA ARG A 446 -11.61 11.54 3.27
C ARG A 446 -11.18 11.48 1.82
N PHE A 447 -9.88 11.30 1.53
CA PHE A 447 -9.52 10.96 0.16
C PHE A 447 -10.32 9.72 -0.28
N GLU A 448 -10.82 9.77 -1.51
CA GLU A 448 -11.73 8.75 -2.02
C GLU A 448 -11.05 7.88 -3.07
N GLN A 449 -11.72 6.78 -3.38
CA GLN A 449 -11.39 5.95 -4.52
C GLN A 449 -12.17 6.40 -5.75
N PHE A 450 -11.48 6.54 -6.87
CA PHE A 450 -12.09 6.76 -8.17
C PHE A 450 -12.18 5.45 -8.95
N VAL A 451 -13.39 5.06 -9.36
CA VAL A 451 -13.59 3.90 -10.25
C VAL A 451 -13.38 4.37 -11.68
N VAL A 452 -12.31 3.90 -12.32
CA VAL A 452 -11.96 4.26 -13.69
C VAL A 452 -12.92 3.60 -14.67
N ASP A 453 -13.36 4.37 -15.66
CA ASP A 453 -14.20 3.87 -16.74
C ASP A 453 -13.46 2.76 -17.52
N PRO A 454 -14.07 1.57 -17.73
CA PRO A 454 -13.54 0.49 -18.56
C PRO A 454 -13.02 0.91 -19.94
N ASP A 455 -13.60 1.95 -20.55
CA ASP A 455 -13.18 2.48 -21.85
C ASP A 455 -11.90 3.32 -21.76
N VAL A 456 -11.55 3.85 -20.58
CA VAL A 456 -10.29 4.57 -20.33
C VAL A 456 -9.16 3.59 -20.02
N ALA A 457 -9.38 2.66 -19.09
CA ALA A 457 -8.44 1.62 -18.72
C ALA A 457 -9.13 0.43 -18.04
N LEU A 458 -8.60 -0.77 -18.21
CA LEU A 458 -9.21 -2.01 -17.71
C LEU A 458 -8.15 -2.99 -17.18
N SER A 459 -8.46 -3.70 -16.10
CA SER A 459 -7.59 -4.76 -15.59
C SER A 459 -7.92 -6.09 -16.29
N HIS A 460 -6.96 -6.61 -17.06
CA HIS A 460 -7.04 -7.89 -17.75
C HIS A 460 -6.47 -8.99 -16.87
N HIS A 461 -7.23 -10.05 -16.61
CA HIS A 461 -6.82 -11.17 -15.75
C HIS A 461 -6.76 -12.48 -16.54
N TYR A 462 -5.55 -12.97 -16.81
CA TYR A 462 -5.29 -14.17 -17.60
C TYR A 462 -5.17 -15.39 -16.70
N ARG A 463 -6.27 -16.13 -16.54
CA ARG A 463 -6.28 -17.23 -15.56
C ARG A 463 -7.14 -18.40 -15.98
N ASP A 464 -6.92 -19.55 -15.37
CA ASP A 464 -7.86 -20.66 -15.42
C ASP A 464 -9.21 -20.29 -14.78
N CYS A 465 -10.26 -20.96 -15.26
CA CYS A 465 -11.58 -20.84 -14.67
C CYS A 465 -11.59 -21.45 -13.25
N GLU A 466 -11.80 -20.63 -12.23
CA GLU A 466 -11.93 -21.07 -10.83
C GLU A 466 -13.29 -21.72 -10.50
N ALA A 467 -14.28 -21.58 -11.40
CA ALA A 467 -15.60 -22.21 -11.27
C ALA A 467 -15.63 -23.56 -12.02
N GLU A 468 -16.77 -24.24 -12.00
CA GLU A 468 -16.98 -25.37 -12.92
C GLU A 468 -16.77 -24.92 -14.36
N THR A 469 -15.94 -25.64 -15.11
CA THR A 469 -15.51 -25.28 -16.48
C THR A 469 -16.71 -24.99 -17.40
N THR A 470 -17.77 -25.79 -17.29
CA THR A 470 -19.04 -25.58 -18.01
C THR A 470 -19.65 -24.22 -17.69
N GLY A 471 -19.61 -23.79 -16.44
CA GLY A 471 -20.12 -22.50 -16.00
C GLY A 471 -19.34 -21.32 -16.59
N CYS A 472 -18.03 -21.47 -16.81
CA CYS A 472 -17.24 -20.46 -17.51
C CYS A 472 -17.51 -20.42 -19.02
N TYR A 473 -17.63 -21.58 -19.68
CA TYR A 473 -17.98 -21.66 -21.11
C TYR A 473 -19.33 -20.98 -21.43
N LEU A 474 -20.28 -21.03 -20.50
CA LEU A 474 -21.61 -20.44 -20.68
C LEU A 474 -21.65 -18.92 -20.44
N ARG A 475 -20.55 -18.29 -20.01
CA ARG A 475 -20.52 -16.83 -19.84
C ARG A 475 -20.45 -16.15 -21.19
N PRO A 476 -21.21 -15.05 -21.40
CA PRO A 476 -21.03 -14.20 -22.57
C PRO A 476 -19.59 -13.69 -22.66
N THR A 477 -18.98 -13.85 -23.83
CA THR A 477 -17.62 -13.40 -24.14
C THR A 477 -17.61 -12.44 -25.32
N LEU A 478 -16.53 -11.68 -25.44
CA LEU A 478 -16.21 -10.89 -26.62
C LEU A 478 -14.71 -10.92 -26.89
N ILE A 479 -14.33 -10.51 -28.11
CA ILE A 479 -12.93 -10.36 -28.49
C ILE A 479 -12.44 -8.95 -28.15
N ASP A 480 -11.41 -8.86 -27.33
CA ASP A 480 -10.77 -7.63 -26.90
C ASP A 480 -9.29 -7.63 -27.26
N ARG A 481 -8.94 -6.79 -28.24
CA ARG A 481 -7.56 -6.66 -28.74
C ARG A 481 -6.89 -5.37 -28.26
N ALA A 482 -7.39 -4.73 -27.21
CA ALA A 482 -6.83 -3.45 -26.75
C ALA A 482 -5.34 -3.53 -26.37
N ALA A 483 -4.87 -4.69 -25.91
CA ALA A 483 -3.47 -4.91 -25.57
C ALA A 483 -2.54 -5.09 -26.80
N HIS A 484 -3.09 -5.37 -28.00
CA HIS A 484 -2.29 -5.60 -29.21
C HIS A 484 -1.41 -4.40 -29.60
N LYS A 485 -1.80 -3.18 -29.21
CA LYS A 485 -0.97 -1.98 -29.44
C LYS A 485 0.40 -2.03 -28.76
N TYR A 486 0.56 -2.87 -27.73
CA TYR A 486 1.79 -3.04 -26.95
C TYR A 486 2.67 -4.20 -27.43
N VAL A 487 2.08 -5.17 -28.16
CA VAL A 487 2.68 -6.48 -28.43
C VAL A 487 4.02 -6.39 -29.16
N LYS A 488 4.15 -5.48 -30.13
CA LYS A 488 5.39 -5.36 -30.92
C LYS A 488 6.57 -4.91 -30.06
N ASP A 489 6.38 -3.85 -29.28
CA ASP A 489 7.44 -3.29 -28.44
C ASP A 489 7.72 -4.19 -27.23
N LEU A 490 6.67 -4.74 -26.61
CA LEU A 490 6.79 -5.70 -25.52
C LEU A 490 7.50 -6.98 -25.98
N GLY A 491 7.12 -7.53 -27.13
CA GLY A 491 7.72 -8.74 -27.68
C GLY A 491 9.22 -8.60 -27.94
N LYS A 492 9.66 -7.41 -28.41
CA LYS A 492 11.09 -7.10 -28.55
C LYS A 492 11.80 -7.08 -27.18
N ARG A 493 11.19 -6.44 -26.18
CA ARG A 493 11.73 -6.37 -24.80
C ARG A 493 11.83 -7.75 -24.16
N VAL A 494 10.76 -8.53 -24.22
CA VAL A 494 10.69 -9.90 -23.68
C VAL A 494 11.72 -10.79 -24.37
N ARG A 495 11.84 -10.74 -25.70
CA ARG A 495 12.85 -11.51 -26.42
C ARG A 495 14.27 -11.17 -25.95
N GLN A 496 14.58 -9.87 -25.83
CA GLN A 496 15.88 -9.43 -25.34
C GLN A 496 16.15 -9.92 -23.92
N ALA A 497 15.19 -9.73 -23.00
CA ALA A 497 15.32 -10.21 -21.63
C ALA A 497 15.52 -11.73 -21.56
N CYS A 498 14.78 -12.51 -22.35
CA CYS A 498 15.00 -13.96 -22.44
C CYS A 498 16.40 -14.30 -22.95
N THR A 499 16.91 -13.60 -23.97
CA THR A 499 18.28 -13.81 -24.45
C THR A 499 19.31 -13.50 -23.38
N ASP A 500 19.09 -12.44 -22.58
CA ASP A 500 20.02 -12.06 -21.52
C ASP A 500 19.99 -13.05 -20.33
N ILE A 501 18.82 -13.61 -20.02
CA ILE A 501 18.60 -14.54 -18.89
C ILE A 501 19.01 -15.97 -19.27
N PHE A 502 18.48 -16.48 -20.39
CA PHE A 502 18.55 -17.90 -20.78
C PHE A 502 19.55 -18.17 -21.92
N LYS A 503 20.21 -17.14 -22.44
CA LYS A 503 21.25 -17.22 -23.48
C LYS A 503 20.74 -17.93 -24.74
N GLU A 504 21.49 -18.92 -25.23
CA GLU A 504 21.19 -19.68 -26.44
C GLU A 504 19.86 -20.45 -26.37
N SER A 505 19.32 -20.69 -25.17
CA SER A 505 18.05 -21.41 -24.98
C SER A 505 16.83 -20.58 -25.40
N GLY A 506 16.97 -19.25 -25.51
CA GLY A 506 15.86 -18.35 -25.83
C GLY A 506 14.78 -18.30 -24.74
N CYS A 507 13.58 -17.83 -25.09
CA CYS A 507 12.48 -17.81 -24.13
C CYS A 507 12.02 -19.25 -23.79
N PRO A 508 11.75 -19.55 -22.51
CA PRO A 508 11.17 -20.83 -22.12
C PRO A 508 9.78 -20.98 -22.74
N ALA A 509 9.32 -22.23 -22.90
CA ALA A 509 7.97 -22.49 -23.38
C ALA A 509 6.93 -21.93 -22.38
N PRO A 510 5.76 -21.46 -22.85
CA PRO A 510 4.67 -21.13 -21.95
C PRO A 510 4.28 -22.39 -21.16
N THR A 511 4.21 -22.26 -19.84
CA THR A 511 3.76 -23.31 -18.93
C THR A 511 2.38 -22.96 -18.40
N ASP A 512 1.45 -23.90 -18.52
CA ASP A 512 0.10 -23.77 -17.97
C ASP A 512 0.10 -23.73 -16.44
#